data_AF-A0A5K0ZPS3-F1
#
_entry.id   AF-A0A5K0ZPS3-F1
#
_cell.length_a   1.000
_cell.length_b   1.000
_cell.length_c   1.000
_cell.angle_alpha   90.00
_cell.angle_beta   90.00
_cell.angle_gamma   90.00
#
_symmetry.space_group_name_H-M   'P 1'
#
loop_
_entity.id
_entity.type
_entity.pdbx_description
1 polymer ?
#
loop_
_entity_poly.entity_id
_entity_poly.type
_entity_poly.pdbx_seq_one_letter_code
_entity_poly.pdbx_strand_id
1 'polypeptide(L)'
;EGLRLIHDWQYVNCLELWVKFVSANIKEYDLQGLLYLAIQIVTGVAHLFPGPRFLPLRLKCICLLNKLSDASGVFIPVGYLSLSLLEFGEDGKADDRAPKDFNFSRFLK
;
A
#
# COMPACT_ATOMS: atom_id res chain seq x y z
N GLU A 1 7.58 18.53 -9.40
CA GLU A 1 8.20 17.88 -8.22
C GLU A 1 7.35 16.82 -7.51
N GLY A 2 6.06 17.05 -7.23
CA GLY A 2 5.31 16.30 -6.21
C GLY A 2 5.32 14.77 -6.29
N LEU A 3 5.28 14.18 -7.49
CA LEU A 3 5.30 12.72 -7.67
C LEU A 3 6.60 12.06 -7.16
N ARG A 4 7.73 12.77 -7.20
CA ARG A 4 9.00 12.26 -6.68
C ARG A 4 8.97 12.16 -5.16
N LEU A 5 8.41 13.16 -4.50
CA LEU A 5 8.28 13.22 -3.03
C LEU A 5 7.36 12.14 -2.47
N ILE A 6 6.33 11.74 -3.23
CA ILE A 6 5.37 10.71 -2.80
C ILE A 6 6.01 9.30 -2.86
N HIS A 7 6.97 9.07 -3.77
CA HIS A 7 7.72 7.82 -3.82
C HIS A 7 8.91 7.79 -2.85
N ASP A 8 9.28 8.92 -2.25
CA ASP A 8 10.36 8.93 -1.28
C ASP A 8 10.01 8.06 -0.07
N TRP A 9 10.99 7.26 0.35
CA TRP A 9 10.85 6.34 1.48
C TRP A 9 10.39 7.04 2.77
N GLN A 10 10.69 8.34 2.91
CA GLN A 10 10.22 9.17 4.02
C GLN A 10 8.69 9.36 4.01
N TYR A 11 8.10 9.59 2.84
CA TYR A 11 6.65 9.70 2.70
C TYR A 11 5.97 8.36 3.05
N VAL A 12 6.51 7.26 2.53
CA VAL A 12 6.01 5.90 2.82
C VAL A 12 6.08 5.59 4.32
N ASN A 13 7.19 5.96 4.98
CA ASN A 13 7.34 5.78 6.43
C ASN A 13 6.37 6.64 7.23
N CYS A 14 6.12 7.88 6.80
CA CYS A 14 5.12 8.75 7.43
C CYS A 14 3.72 8.14 7.32
N LEU A 15 3.37 7.64 6.13
CA LEU A 15 2.10 6.96 5.90
C LEU A 15 1.95 5.73 6.79
N GLU A 16 2.99 4.91 6.90
CA GLU A 16 3.01 3.75 7.79
C GLU A 16 2.85 4.13 9.28
N LEU A 17 3.49 5.22 9.72
CA LEU A 17 3.35 5.74 11.08
C LEU A 17 1.89 6.10 11.37
N TRP A 18 1.23 6.85 10.48
CA TRP A 18 -0.17 7.24 10.64
C TRP A 18 -1.10 6.03 10.66
N VAL A 19 -0.89 5.05 9.78
CA VAL A 19 -1.67 3.81 9.79
C VAL A 19 -1.50 3.05 11.11
N LYS A 20 -0.27 2.93 11.63
CA LYS A 20 -0.02 2.29 12.92
C LYS A 20 -0.68 3.04 14.07
N PHE A 21 -0.60 4.37 14.07
CA PHE A 21 -1.23 5.22 15.08
C PHE A 21 -2.75 5.03 15.08
N VAL A 22 -3.41 5.16 13.92
CA VAL A 22 -4.86 4.95 13.80
C VAL A 22 -5.24 3.54 14.23
N SER A 23 -4.53 2.52 13.74
CA SER A 23 -4.83 1.11 14.08
C SER A 23 -4.75 0.83 15.58
N ALA A 24 -3.81 1.47 16.29
CA ALA A 24 -3.65 1.29 17.73
C ALA A 24 -4.72 2.02 18.56
N ASN A 25 -5.25 3.15 18.06
CA ASN A 25 -6.05 4.08 18.85
C ASN A 25 -7.54 4.14 18.44
N ILE A 26 -7.92 3.55 17.30
CA ILE A 26 -9.29 3.64 16.74
C ILE A 26 -10.39 3.07 17.65
N LYS A 27 -10.04 2.21 18.61
CA LYS A 27 -10.98 1.64 19.59
C LYS A 27 -11.20 2.52 20.81
N GLU A 28 -10.21 3.37 21.14
CA GLU A 28 -10.21 4.20 22.35
C GLU A 28 -10.64 5.64 22.06
N TYR A 29 -10.45 6.10 20.83
CA TYR A 29 -10.71 7.47 20.41
C TYR A 29 -11.60 7.51 19.16
N ASP A 30 -12.37 8.59 19.02
CA ASP A 30 -13.13 8.86 17.79
C ASP A 30 -12.20 9.33 16.66
N LEU A 31 -11.61 8.35 15.97
CA LEU A 31 -10.68 8.57 14.86
C LEU A 31 -11.28 8.19 13.51
N GLN A 32 -12.61 8.10 13.39
CA GLN A 32 -13.27 7.66 12.14
C GLN A 32 -12.95 8.57 10.94
N GLY A 33 -12.90 9.90 11.16
CA GLY A 33 -12.47 10.84 10.12
C GLY A 33 -11.03 10.61 9.66
N LEU A 34 -10.12 10.36 10.61
CA LEU A 34 -8.71 10.10 10.30
C LEU A 34 -8.51 8.73 9.65
N LEU A 35 -9.29 7.72 10.05
CA LEU A 35 -9.34 6.41 9.42
C LEU A 35 -9.71 6.54 7.94
N TYR A 36 -10.80 7.24 7.64
CA TYR A 36 -11.24 7.41 6.26
C TYR A 36 -10.21 8.18 5.42
N LEU A 37 -9.62 9.24 5.97
CA LEU A 37 -8.53 9.97 5.31
C LEU A 37 -7.31 9.07 5.04
N ALA A 38 -6.92 8.23 6.01
CA ALA A 38 -5.82 7.28 5.84
C ALA A 38 -6.14 6.27 4.71
N ILE A 39 -7.35 5.71 4.68
CA ILE A 39 -7.79 4.80 3.61
C ILE A 39 -7.70 5.48 2.25
N GLN A 40 -8.21 6.72 2.14
CA GLN A 40 -8.20 7.48 0.89
C GLN A 40 -6.78 7.77 0.41
N ILE A 41 -5.89 8.23 1.30
CA ILE A 41 -4.50 8.54 0.94
C ILE A 41 -3.77 7.27 0.51
N VAL A 42 -3.84 6.18 1.29
CA VAL A 42 -3.16 4.92 0.95
C VAL A 42 -3.69 4.37 -0.39
N THR A 43 -5.00 4.42 -0.60
CA THR A 43 -5.64 4.01 -1.86
C THR A 43 -5.17 4.89 -3.02
N GLY A 44 -5.17 6.21 -2.84
CA GLY A 44 -4.71 7.16 -3.86
C GLY A 44 -3.25 6.91 -4.26
N VAL A 45 -2.37 6.66 -3.28
CA VAL A 45 -0.96 6.31 -3.53
C VAL A 45 -0.87 5.02 -4.34
N ALA A 46 -1.66 3.99 -4.02
CA ALA A 46 -1.64 2.73 -4.76
C ALA A 46 -2.08 2.86 -6.23
N HIS A 47 -2.96 3.82 -6.54
CA HIS A 47 -3.44 4.11 -7.89
C HIS A 47 -2.53 5.06 -8.67
N LEU A 48 -1.80 5.95 -7.99
CA LEU A 48 -0.92 6.93 -8.63
C LEU A 48 0.28 6.30 -9.33
N PHE A 49 0.65 5.08 -8.92
CA PHE A 49 1.82 4.37 -9.40
C PHE A 49 1.47 3.03 -10.07
N PRO A 50 0.82 3.02 -11.25
CA PRO A 50 0.32 1.80 -11.90
C PRO A 50 1.39 0.95 -12.60
N GLY A 51 2.70 1.21 -12.40
CA GLY A 51 3.77 0.51 -13.11
C GLY A 51 4.41 -0.65 -12.34
N PRO A 52 5.02 -1.64 -13.02
CA PRO A 52 5.64 -2.81 -12.37
C PRO A 52 6.80 -2.42 -11.45
N ARG A 53 7.51 -1.32 -11.75
CA ARG A 53 8.56 -0.75 -10.87
C ARG A 53 8.06 -0.34 -9.48
N PHE A 54 6.75 -0.13 -9.31
CA PHE A 54 6.14 0.31 -8.05
C PHE A 54 5.35 -0.82 -7.35
N LEU A 55 5.45 -2.06 -7.83
CA LEU A 55 4.89 -3.24 -7.16
C LEU A 55 5.15 -3.30 -5.65
N PRO A 56 6.36 -3.04 -5.12
CA PRO A 56 6.58 -3.17 -3.67
C PRO A 56 5.85 -2.10 -2.88
N LEU A 57 5.74 -0.88 -3.43
CA LEU A 57 4.94 0.19 -2.84
C LEU A 57 3.45 -0.18 -2.83
N ARG A 58 2.93 -0.72 -3.94
CA ARG A 58 1.53 -1.14 -4.05
C ARG A 58 1.19 -2.27 -3.07
N LEU A 59 2.06 -3.26 -2.94
CA LEU A 59 1.93 -4.33 -1.94
C LEU A 59 1.93 -3.76 -0.52
N LYS A 60 2.85 -2.83 -0.22
CA LYS A 60 2.87 -2.15 1.08
C LYS A 60 1.55 -1.42 1.34
N CYS A 61 1.00 -0.69 0.37
CA CYS A 61 -0.31 -0.06 0.47
C CYS A 61 -1.41 -1.09 0.79
N ILE A 62 -1.45 -2.24 0.10
CA ILE A 62 -2.41 -3.32 0.39
C ILE A 62 -2.27 -3.81 1.84
N CYS A 63 -1.05 -4.06 2.32
CA CYS A 63 -0.80 -4.46 3.70
C CYS A 63 -1.29 -3.40 4.71
N LEU A 64 -1.06 -2.11 4.42
CA LEU A 64 -1.52 -1.01 5.26
C LEU A 64 -3.06 -0.93 5.29
N LEU A 65 -3.73 -1.09 4.15
CA LEU A 65 -5.20 -1.11 4.06
C LEU A 65 -5.79 -2.31 4.83
N ASN A 66 -5.20 -3.51 4.70
CA ASN A 66 -5.64 -4.68 5.46
C ASN A 66 -5.48 -4.47 6.97
N LYS A 67 -4.38 -3.83 7.41
CA LYS A 67 -4.17 -3.49 8.83
C LYS A 67 -5.24 -2.53 9.36
N LEU A 68 -5.62 -1.51 8.59
CA LEU A 68 -6.70 -0.60 8.96
C LEU A 68 -8.04 -1.34 9.03
N SER A 69 -8.30 -2.25 8.09
CA SER A 69 -9.54 -3.05 8.05
C SER A 69 -9.66 -3.92 9.30
N ASP A 70 -8.58 -4.62 9.66
CA ASP A 70 -8.50 -5.47 10.85
C ASP A 70 -8.69 -4.67 12.15
N ALA A 71 -8.04 -3.51 12.27
CA ALA A 71 -8.13 -2.69 13.47
C ALA A 71 -9.49 -2.00 13.67
N SER A 72 -10.10 -1.53 12.57
CA SER A 72 -11.36 -0.77 12.60
C SER A 72 -12.62 -1.63 12.48
N GLY A 73 -12.50 -2.87 11.99
CA GLY A 73 -13.64 -3.72 11.64
C GLY A 73 -14.39 -3.28 10.39
N VAL A 74 -13.89 -2.26 9.67
CA VAL A 74 -14.48 -1.77 8.42
C VAL A 74 -13.89 -2.55 7.25
N PHE A 75 -14.75 -3.06 6.38
CA PHE A 75 -14.31 -3.72 5.16
C PHE A 75 -13.70 -2.70 4.17
N ILE A 76 -12.45 -2.95 3.75
CA ILE A 76 -11.74 -2.14 2.75
C ILE A 76 -11.46 -3.02 1.52
N PRO A 77 -12.01 -2.68 0.34
CA PRO A 77 -11.87 -3.52 -0.85
C PRO A 77 -10.46 -3.41 -1.47
N VAL A 78 -9.57 -4.34 -1.12
CA VAL A 78 -8.21 -4.44 -1.68
C VAL A 78 -8.12 -5.36 -2.92
N GLY A 79 -9.22 -6.02 -3.29
CA GLY A 79 -9.25 -7.02 -4.36
C GLY A 79 -8.81 -6.48 -5.72
N TYR A 80 -9.33 -5.33 -6.14
CA TYR A 80 -8.95 -4.68 -7.39
C TYR A 80 -7.44 -4.34 -7.44
N LEU A 81 -6.90 -3.83 -6.33
CA LEU A 81 -5.47 -3.55 -6.23
C LEU A 81 -4.65 -4.83 -6.37
N SER A 82 -5.11 -5.93 -5.79
CA SER A 82 -4.42 -7.23 -5.84
C SER A 82 -4.46 -7.86 -7.23
N LEU A 83 -5.60 -7.79 -7.92
CA LEU A 83 -5.77 -8.34 -9.27
C LEU A 83 -4.78 -7.69 -10.25
N SER A 84 -4.67 -6.37 -10.18
CA SER A 84 -3.72 -5.63 -11.00
C SER A 84 -2.25 -5.95 -10.72
N LEU A 85 -1.91 -6.65 -9.63
CA LEU A 85 -0.55 -7.16 -9.40
C LEU A 85 -0.32 -8.51 -10.08
N LEU A 86 -1.36 -9.34 -10.18
CA LEU A 86 -1.31 -10.64 -10.82
C LEU A 86 -1.17 -10.52 -12.35
N GLU A 87 -1.84 -9.54 -12.95
CA GLU A 87 -1.76 -9.24 -14.39
C GLU A 87 -0.30 -8.96 -14.84
N PHE A 88 0.54 -8.34 -14.00
CA PHE A 88 1.96 -8.13 -14.33
C PHE A 88 2.79 -9.42 -14.39
N GLY A 89 2.29 -10.52 -13.80
CA GLY A 89 2.95 -11.82 -13.86
C GLY A 89 2.78 -12.53 -15.20
N GLU A 90 1.72 -12.20 -15.96
CA GLU A 90 1.36 -12.89 -17.21
C GLU A 90 2.04 -12.26 -18.45
N ASP A 91 2.30 -10.95 -18.43
CA ASP A 91 2.91 -10.20 -19.55
C ASP A 91 4.45 -10.30 -19.63
N GLY A 92 5.06 -11.22 -18.89
CA GLY A 92 6.51 -11.41 -18.80
C GLY A 92 7.15 -11.97 -20.08
N LYS A 93 7.22 -11.19 -21.16
CA LYS A 93 8.39 -11.27 -22.05
C LYS A 93 9.59 -10.93 -21.17
N ALA A 94 10.42 -11.93 -20.89
CA ALA A 94 11.62 -11.81 -20.09
C ALA A 94 12.55 -10.72 -20.67
N ASP A 95 12.42 -9.49 -20.17
CA ASP A 95 13.46 -8.48 -20.33
C ASP A 95 14.56 -8.82 -19.32
N ASP A 96 15.74 -9.14 -19.85
CA ASP A 96 16.96 -9.58 -19.16
C ASP A 96 17.58 -8.50 -18.23
N ARG A 97 16.78 -7.50 -17.85
CA ARG A 97 17.14 -6.34 -17.01
C ARG A 97 16.23 -6.14 -15.80
N ALA A 98 15.44 -7.15 -15.42
CA ALA A 98 14.73 -7.12 -14.15
C ALA A 98 15.73 -7.30 -12.98
N PRO A 99 15.66 -6.48 -11.91
CA PRO A 99 16.46 -6.71 -10.71
C PRO A 99 16.08 -8.07 -10.12
N LYS A 100 17.07 -8.96 -9.99
CA LYS A 100 16.89 -10.40 -9.71
C LYS A 100 16.27 -10.77 -8.37
N ASP A 101 15.88 -9.84 -7.50
CA ASP A 101 15.47 -10.17 -6.14
C ASP A 101 14.19 -9.43 -5.71
N PHE A 102 13.09 -9.62 -6.42
CA PHE A 102 11.78 -9.24 -5.89
C PHE A 102 11.24 -10.33 -4.96
N ASN A 103 11.74 -10.35 -3.71
CA ASN A 103 11.34 -11.35 -2.74
C ASN A 103 10.10 -10.89 -1.95
N PHE A 104 8.92 -11.36 -2.37
CA PHE A 104 7.62 -11.11 -1.72
C PHE A 104 7.62 -11.46 -0.22
N SER A 105 8.41 -12.46 0.20
CA SER A 105 8.43 -12.93 1.59
C SER A 105 8.94 -11.88 2.59
N ARG A 106 9.71 -10.89 2.14
CA ARG A 106 10.21 -9.80 3.00
C ARG A 106 9.15 -8.74 3.30
N PHE A 107 8.10 -8.62 2.48
CA PHE A 107 7.02 -7.65 2.66
C PHE A 107 5.81 -8.20 3.43
N LEU A 108 5.72 -9.52 3.55
CA LEU A 108 4.62 -10.23 4.24
C LEU A 108 4.97 -10.63 5.69
N LYS A 109 6.08 -10.13 6.23
CA LYS A 109 6.53 -10.39 7.61
C LYS A 109 6.41 -9.12 8.45
#